data_AF-A0A6B2T3A7-F1
#
_entry.id   AF-A0A6B2T3A7-F1
#
_cell.length_a   1.000
_cell.length_b   1.000
_cell.length_c   1.000
_cell.angle_alpha   90.00
_cell.angle_beta   90.00
_cell.angle_gamma   90.00
#
_symmetry.space_group_name_H-M   'P 1'
#
loop_
_entity.id
_entity.type
_entity.pdbx_description
1 polymer ?
#
loop_
_entity_poly.entity_id
_entity_poly.type
_entity_poly.pdbx_seq_one_letter_code
_entity_poly.pdbx_strand_id
1 'polypeptide(L)'
;GAAVAAMADGLTRVVLDLHHQGKLHAVLAAGGSGGSAIASQAMRALPIGVPKVLVSTMAGGDVAPYVDSSDLTMMYSVVDISGINSVSSHILGNAAAAAAGMARRQERSYEELAGPRRKVVAATMFGVTTP
;
A
#
# COMPACT_ATOMS: atom_id res chain seq x y z
N GLY A 1 8.67 16.23 9.12
CA GLY A 1 9.30 16.62 10.39
C GLY A 1 9.97 15.41 11.03
N ALA A 2 10.92 15.61 11.94
CA ALA A 2 11.73 14.52 12.50
C ALA A 2 10.91 13.39 13.14
N ALA A 3 9.84 13.71 13.88
CA ALA A 3 8.96 12.72 14.49
C ALA A 3 8.22 11.85 13.45
N VAL A 4 7.75 12.46 12.35
CA VAL A 4 7.07 11.76 11.25
C VAL A 4 8.03 10.78 10.57
N ALA A 5 9.28 11.22 10.31
CA ALA A 5 10.31 10.35 9.71
C ALA A 5 10.66 9.18 10.63
N ALA A 6 10.91 9.44 11.92
CA ALA A 6 11.21 8.39 12.90
C ALA A 6 10.07 7.36 13.03
N MET A 7 8.81 7.82 13.01
CA MET A 7 7.65 6.92 13.02
C MET A 7 7.54 6.11 11.72
N ALA A 8 7.81 6.72 10.56
CA ALA A 8 7.80 6.02 9.28
C ALA A 8 8.88 4.93 9.23
N ASP A 9 10.08 5.19 9.73
CA ASP A 9 11.16 4.21 9.84
C ASP A 9 10.79 3.06 10.79
N GLY A 10 10.20 3.39 11.94
CA GLY A 10 9.73 2.39 12.91
C GLY A 10 8.63 1.51 12.34
N LEU A 11 7.62 2.11 11.70
CA LEU A 11 6.53 1.38 11.05
C LEU A 11 7.06 0.47 9.92
N THR A 12 8.01 0.96 9.14
CA THR A 12 8.65 0.19 8.05
C THR A 12 9.26 -1.10 8.60
N ARG A 13 10.02 -1.02 9.70
CA ARG A 13 10.62 -2.20 10.34
C ARG A 13 9.57 -3.20 10.80
N VAL A 14 8.53 -2.73 11.50
CA VAL A 14 7.46 -3.59 12.01
C VAL A 14 6.72 -4.31 10.87
N VAL A 15 6.38 -3.58 9.80
CA VAL A 15 5.66 -4.12 8.64
C VAL A 15 6.51 -5.18 7.91
N LEU A 16 7.80 -4.93 7.71
CA LEU A 16 8.72 -5.89 7.10
C LEU A 16 8.90 -7.13 7.98
N ASP A 17 9.06 -6.97 9.29
CA ASP A 17 9.21 -8.10 10.21
C ASP A 17 7.97 -8.99 10.23
N LEU A 18 6.77 -8.40 10.26
CA LEU A 18 5.51 -9.14 10.17
C LEU A 18 5.37 -9.87 8.83
N HIS A 19 5.80 -9.26 7.73
CA HIS A 19 5.79 -9.89 6.42
C HIS A 19 6.76 -11.07 6.32
N HIS A 20 8.01 -10.90 6.78
CA HIS A 20 9.00 -11.98 6.82
C HIS A 20 8.56 -13.16 7.67
N GLN A 21 7.79 -12.92 8.73
CA GLN A 21 7.20 -13.96 9.58
C GLN A 21 5.97 -14.63 8.95
N GLY A 22 5.52 -14.22 7.76
CA GLY A 22 4.29 -14.72 7.14
C GLY A 22 3.01 -14.29 7.87
N LYS A 23 3.07 -13.25 8.71
CA LYS A 23 1.94 -12.78 9.53
C LYS A 23 1.20 -11.59 8.91
N LEU A 24 1.69 -11.07 7.79
CA LEU A 24 1.11 -9.92 7.09
C LEU A 24 0.65 -10.32 5.69
N HIS A 25 -0.67 -10.24 5.50
CA HIS A 25 -1.34 -10.56 4.22
C HIS A 25 -1.89 -9.32 3.51
N ALA A 26 -2.05 -8.20 4.22
CA ALA A 26 -2.39 -6.90 3.66
C ALA A 26 -2.05 -5.79 4.65
N VAL A 27 -1.88 -4.57 4.15
CA VAL A 27 -1.83 -3.35 4.96
C VAL A 27 -2.99 -2.45 4.56
N LEU A 28 -3.76 -2.00 5.55
CA LEU A 28 -4.76 -0.95 5.41
C LEU A 28 -4.39 0.20 6.34
N ALA A 29 -4.30 1.41 5.80
CA ALA A 29 -4.12 2.63 6.59
C ALA A 29 -5.12 3.70 6.14
N ALA A 30 -5.41 4.64 7.05
CA ALA A 30 -6.24 5.80 6.78
C ALA A 30 -5.62 7.04 7.43
N GLY A 31 -5.52 8.15 6.70
CA GLY A 31 -5.07 9.41 7.30
C GLY A 31 -4.96 10.59 6.34
N GLY A 32 -4.76 11.78 6.91
CA GLY A 32 -4.41 12.98 6.15
C GLY A 32 -2.98 12.93 5.58
N SER A 33 -2.42 14.08 5.22
CA SER A 33 -1.07 14.16 4.61
C SER A 33 0.03 13.51 5.46
N GLY A 34 0.10 13.83 6.76
CA GLY A 34 1.10 13.28 7.67
C GLY A 34 0.99 11.77 7.86
N GLY A 35 -0.24 11.28 8.11
CA GLY A 35 -0.49 9.83 8.26
C GLY A 35 -0.23 9.07 6.96
N SER A 36 -0.61 9.65 5.82
CA SER A 36 -0.33 9.10 4.49
C SER A 36 1.16 9.03 4.20
N ALA A 37 1.94 10.05 4.59
CA ALA A 37 3.39 10.03 4.43
C ALA A 37 4.05 8.87 5.22
N ILE A 38 3.63 8.69 6.48
CA ILE A 38 4.13 7.59 7.34
C ILE A 38 3.75 6.23 6.76
N ALA A 39 2.46 6.03 6.45
CA ALA A 39 1.96 4.75 5.99
C ALA A 39 2.53 4.38 4.61
N SER A 40 2.57 5.33 3.67
CA SER A 40 3.06 5.07 2.31
C SER A 40 4.54 4.71 2.28
N GLN A 41 5.39 5.29 3.13
CA GLN A 41 6.79 4.87 3.24
C GLN A 41 6.90 3.39 3.63
N ALA A 42 6.19 2.98 4.69
CA ALA A 42 6.23 1.60 5.15
C ALA A 42 5.60 0.61 4.16
N MET A 43 4.50 1.00 3.52
CA MET A 43 3.83 0.19 2.51
C MET A 43 4.72 0.00 1.27
N ARG A 44 5.40 1.04 0.79
CA ARG A 44 6.31 0.94 -0.37
C ARG A 44 7.52 0.04 -0.15
N ALA A 45 7.92 -0.17 1.10
CA ALA A 45 9.02 -1.08 1.43
C ALA A 45 8.63 -2.57 1.26
N LEU A 46 7.33 -2.90 1.28
CA LEU A 46 6.87 -4.27 1.05
C LEU A 46 7.02 -4.65 -0.44
N PRO A 47 7.28 -5.95 -0.74
CA PRO A 47 7.37 -6.43 -2.11
C PRO A 47 6.12 -6.12 -2.94
N ILE A 48 6.33 -5.93 -4.25
CA ILE A 48 5.23 -5.85 -5.23
C ILE A 48 4.38 -7.11 -5.14
N GLY A 49 3.06 -6.94 -5.16
CA GLY A 49 2.06 -7.99 -5.02
C GLY A 49 1.52 -8.15 -3.61
N VAL A 50 2.23 -7.69 -2.56
CA VAL A 50 1.66 -7.63 -1.21
C VAL A 50 0.54 -6.57 -1.21
N PRO A 51 -0.71 -6.89 -0.80
CA PRO A 51 -1.79 -5.92 -0.80
C PRO A 51 -1.58 -4.70 0.11
N LYS A 52 -1.74 -3.50 -0.44
CA LYS A 52 -1.52 -2.21 0.25
C LYS A 52 -2.63 -1.23 -0.11
N VAL A 53 -3.47 -0.86 0.87
CA VAL A 53 -4.58 0.10 0.70
C VAL A 53 -4.38 1.29 1.61
N LEU A 54 -4.35 2.50 1.05
CA LEU A 54 -4.25 3.75 1.78
C LEU A 54 -5.48 4.63 1.51
N VAL A 55 -6.33 4.80 2.52
CA VAL A 55 -7.42 5.80 2.48
C VAL A 55 -6.83 7.16 2.83
N SER A 56 -6.90 8.14 1.92
CA SER A 56 -6.21 9.41 2.10
C SER A 56 -7.04 10.61 1.65
N THR A 57 -6.93 11.70 2.39
CA THR A 57 -7.41 13.03 1.96
C THR A 57 -6.59 13.61 0.80
N MET A 58 -5.42 13.03 0.53
CA MET A 58 -4.50 13.47 -0.53
C MET A 58 -4.75 12.76 -1.86
N ALA A 59 -5.58 11.71 -1.90
CA ALA A 59 -5.76 10.90 -3.11
C ALA A 59 -6.45 11.64 -4.27
N GLY A 60 -7.04 12.82 -4.01
CA GLY A 60 -7.60 13.70 -5.04
C GLY A 60 -6.59 14.69 -5.65
N GLY A 61 -5.31 14.61 -5.29
CA GLY A 61 -4.26 15.53 -5.75
C GLY A 61 -3.04 14.82 -6.33
N ASP A 62 -1.87 15.43 -6.21
CA ASP A 62 -0.60 14.78 -6.57
C ASP A 62 -0.29 13.65 -5.58
N VAL A 63 -0.36 12.42 -6.09
CA VAL A 63 -0.12 11.21 -5.32
C VAL A 63 1.28 10.62 -5.55
N ALA A 64 2.06 11.17 -6.49
CA ALA A 64 3.37 10.62 -6.85
C ALA A 64 4.30 10.40 -5.63
N PRO A 65 4.36 11.30 -4.63
CA PRO A 65 5.21 11.09 -3.45
C PRO A 65 4.81 9.91 -2.56
N TYR A 66 3.55 9.45 -2.65
CA TYR A 66 3.02 8.36 -1.83
C TYR A 66 3.11 7.02 -2.56
N VAL A 67 2.78 6.97 -3.85
CA VAL A 67 2.75 5.71 -4.64
C VAL A 67 4.13 5.32 -5.19
N ASP A 68 4.89 6.31 -5.69
CA ASP A 68 6.20 6.11 -6.32
C ASP A 68 6.19 4.95 -7.34
N SER A 69 7.22 4.11 -7.38
CA SER A 69 7.30 2.92 -8.23
C SER A 69 6.67 1.65 -7.62
N SER A 70 5.70 1.79 -6.71
CA SER A 70 5.02 0.66 -6.05
C SER A 70 3.61 0.40 -6.61
N ASP A 71 3.01 -0.72 -6.18
CA ASP A 71 1.63 -1.12 -6.41
C ASP A 71 0.67 -0.69 -5.29
N LEU A 72 1.02 0.35 -4.52
CA LEU A 72 0.16 0.91 -3.48
C LEU A 72 -1.12 1.49 -4.08
N THR A 73 -2.28 1.04 -3.58
CA THR A 73 -3.58 1.57 -4.00
C THR A 73 -4.06 2.65 -3.04
N MET A 74 -4.36 3.84 -3.57
CA MET A 74 -4.96 4.93 -2.79
C MET A 74 -6.47 5.01 -3.02
N MET A 75 -7.23 5.16 -1.93
CA MET A 75 -8.67 5.42 -1.95
C MET A 75 -8.92 6.83 -1.41
N TYR A 76 -9.66 7.66 -2.14
CA TYR A 76 -9.97 9.01 -1.68
C TYR A 76 -10.95 8.98 -0.51
N SER A 77 -10.59 9.67 0.58
CA SER A 77 -11.41 9.72 1.79
C SER A 77 -12.68 10.57 1.63
N VAL A 78 -12.76 11.39 0.57
CA VAL A 78 -13.83 12.37 0.24
C VAL A 78 -13.99 13.49 1.26
N VAL A 79 -14.01 13.14 2.55
CA VAL A 79 -14.05 14.04 3.71
C VAL A 79 -12.77 13.88 4.52
N ASP A 80 -12.51 14.84 5.41
CA ASP A 80 -11.40 14.72 6.36
C ASP A 80 -11.59 13.52 7.30
N ILE A 81 -10.48 12.91 7.72
CA ILE A 81 -10.47 11.74 8.60
C ILE A 81 -10.45 12.22 10.05
N SER A 82 -11.60 12.72 10.50
CA SER A 82 -11.83 13.19 11.86
C SER A 82 -13.06 12.48 12.45
N GLY A 83 -12.90 11.18 12.72
CA GLY A 83 -13.96 10.32 13.23
C GLY A 83 -14.79 9.65 12.12
N ILE A 84 -15.81 8.90 12.55
CA ILE A 84 -16.72 8.16 11.65
C ILE A 84 -18.01 8.97 11.50
N ASN A 85 -18.38 9.27 10.25
CA ASN A 85 -19.63 9.92 9.88
C ASN A 85 -20.33 9.13 8.76
N SER A 86 -21.49 9.60 8.31
CA SER A 86 -22.28 8.91 7.27
C SER A 86 -21.50 8.70 5.97
N VAL A 87 -20.59 9.60 5.60
CA VAL A 87 -19.76 9.48 4.40
C VAL A 87 -18.55 8.60 4.66
N SER A 88 -17.79 8.87 5.74
CA SER A 88 -16.56 8.13 6.02
C SER A 88 -16.81 6.68 6.39
N SER A 89 -17.98 6.33 6.95
CA SER A 89 -18.35 4.94 7.24
C SER A 89 -18.42 4.08 5.97
N HIS A 90 -19.02 4.60 4.88
CA HIS A 90 -19.09 3.89 3.60
C HIS A 90 -17.70 3.71 2.99
N ILE A 91 -16.87 4.76 3.03
CA ILE A 91 -15.54 4.74 2.41
C ILE A 91 -14.61 3.80 3.18
N LEU A 92 -14.57 3.89 4.50
CA LEU A 92 -13.78 3.00 5.34
C LEU A 92 -14.29 1.56 5.26
N GLY A 93 -15.61 1.34 5.16
CA GLY A 93 -16.20 0.02 4.93
C GLY A 93 -15.74 -0.60 3.61
N ASN A 94 -15.77 0.17 2.52
CA ASN A 94 -15.26 -0.27 1.22
C ASN A 94 -13.76 -0.58 1.26
N ALA A 95 -12.97 0.28 1.92
CA ALA A 95 -11.53 0.06 2.07
C ALA A 95 -11.22 -1.21 2.87
N ALA A 96 -11.96 -1.47 3.95
CA ALA A 96 -11.84 -2.69 4.74
C ALA A 96 -12.22 -3.93 3.93
N ALA A 97 -13.32 -3.88 3.17
CA ALA A 97 -13.73 -4.98 2.29
C ALA A 97 -12.69 -5.26 1.20
N ALA A 98 -12.14 -4.22 0.58
CA ALA A 98 -11.09 -4.33 -0.43
C ALA A 98 -9.82 -4.96 0.17
N ALA A 99 -9.33 -4.43 1.29
CA ALA A 99 -8.14 -4.95 1.96
C ALA A 99 -8.31 -6.41 2.40
N ALA A 100 -9.47 -6.75 2.97
CA ALA A 100 -9.78 -8.12 3.40
C ALA A 100 -9.87 -9.09 2.22
N GLY A 101 -10.49 -8.69 1.11
CA GLY A 101 -10.56 -9.48 -0.12
C GLY A 101 -9.18 -9.78 -0.70
N MET A 102 -8.33 -8.76 -0.79
CA MET A 102 -6.95 -8.93 -1.26
C MET A 102 -6.12 -9.77 -0.30
N ALA A 103 -6.27 -9.60 1.03
CA ALA A 103 -5.57 -10.40 2.03
C ALA A 103 -5.90 -11.90 1.91
N ARG A 104 -7.19 -12.25 1.76
CA ARG A 104 -7.64 -13.64 1.57
C ARG A 104 -7.08 -14.24 0.28
N ARG A 105 -6.95 -13.44 -0.79
CA ARG A 105 -6.35 -13.90 -2.04
C ARG A 105 -4.82 -14.04 -1.92
N GLN A 106 -4.16 -13.20 -1.13
CA GLN A 106 -2.72 -13.31 -0.87
C GLN A 106 -2.39 -14.57 -0.06
N GLU A 107 -3.15 -14.83 1.00
CA GLU A 107 -3.04 -16.04 1.83
C GLU A 107 -3.09 -17.31 0.97
N ARG A 108 -4.05 -17.41 0.05
CA ARG A 108 -4.19 -18.55 -0.89
C ARG A 108 -3.06 -18.63 -1.92
N SER A 109 -2.49 -17.51 -2.34
CA SER A 109 -1.47 -17.52 -3.40
C SER A 109 -0.12 -18.07 -2.97
N TYR A 110 0.18 -18.11 -1.68
CA TYR A 110 1.38 -18.79 -1.21
C TYR A 110 1.38 -20.28 -1.60
N GLU A 111 0.19 -20.89 -1.72
CA GLU A 111 0.02 -22.27 -2.15
C GLU A 111 0.11 -22.43 -3.69
N GLU A 112 -0.45 -21.47 -4.45
CA GLU A 112 -0.49 -21.52 -5.93
C GLU A 112 0.86 -21.20 -6.61
N LEU A 113 1.74 -20.44 -5.95
CA LEU A 113 3.01 -19.95 -6.51
C LEU A 113 4.14 -21.00 -6.57
N ALA A 114 3.85 -22.26 -6.22
CA ALA A 114 4.80 -23.38 -6.20
C ALA A 114 5.11 -24.00 -7.58
N GLY A 115 4.48 -23.51 -8.66
CA GLY A 115 4.77 -23.94 -10.03
C GLY A 115 6.09 -23.40 -10.59
N PRO A 116 6.66 -24.03 -11.64
CA PRO A 116 7.89 -23.56 -12.27
C PRO A 116 7.70 -22.16 -12.87
N ARG A 117 8.52 -21.20 -12.40
CA ARG A 117 8.50 -19.81 -12.90
C ARG A 117 9.44 -19.67 -14.09
N ARG A 118 8.97 -19.00 -15.15
CA ARG A 118 9.85 -18.58 -16.26
C ARG A 118 10.78 -17.46 -15.78
N LYS A 119 11.99 -17.40 -16.34
CA LYS A 119 12.95 -16.31 -16.08
C LYS A 119 12.35 -14.98 -16.57
N VAL A 120 12.46 -13.93 -15.77
CA VAL A 120 12.06 -12.57 -16.15
C VAL A 120 13.29 -11.80 -16.61
N VAL A 121 13.21 -11.18 -17.80
CA VAL A 121 14.25 -10.29 -18.33
C VAL A 121 13.72 -8.86 -18.22
N ALA A 122 14.47 -8.00 -17.54
CA ALA A 122 14.19 -6.56 -17.49
C ALA A 122 14.96 -5.85 -18.60
N ALA A 123 14.31 -4.91 -19.27
CA ALA A 123 14.90 -4.05 -20.28
C ALA A 123 14.41 -2.61 -20.07
N THR A 124 15.31 -1.64 -20.21
CA THR A 124 14.97 -0.22 -20.16
C THR A 124 14.76 0.29 -21.58
N MET A 125 13.73 1.12 -21.79
CA MET A 125 13.46 1.74 -23.08
C MET A 125 13.15 3.23 -22.88
N PHE A 126 13.71 4.05 -23.75
CA PHE A 126 13.27 5.42 -24.00
C PHE A 126 12.76 5.48 -25.44
N GLY A 127 11.88 6.42 -25.78
CA GLY A 127 11.25 6.44 -27.12
C GLY A 127 12.26 6.38 -28.28
N VAL A 128 13.47 6.92 -28.09
CA VAL A 128 14.56 6.92 -29.08
C VAL A 128 15.47 5.69 -29.05
N THR A 129 15.30 4.77 -28.09
CA THR A 129 16.09 3.53 -27.95
C THR A 129 15.24 2.29 -28.27
N THR A 130 14.16 2.45 -29.03
CA THR A 130 13.19 1.40 -29.35
C THR A 130 13.67 0.42 -30.45
N PRO A 131 14.28 0.88 -31.56
CA PRO A 131 14.84 -0.01 -32.60
C PRO A 131 16.20 -0.59 -32.20
#